data_AF-A0A959E168-F1
#
_entry.id   AF-A0A959E168-F1
#
_cell.length_a   1.000
_cell.length_b   1.000
_cell.length_c   1.000
_cell.angle_alpha   90.00
_cell.angle_beta   90.00
_cell.angle_gamma   90.00
#
_symmetry.space_group_name_H-M   'P 1'
#
loop_
_entity.id
_entity.type
_entity.pdbx_description
1 polymer ?
#
loop_
_entity_poly.entity_id
_entity_poly.type
_entity_poly.pdbx_seq_one_letter_code
_entity_poly.pdbx_strand_id
1 'polypeptide(L)'
;MKKYWIFFITLFAGSLSAQQADLNGTIASSIDAADMEGVEVELRDAQDNTVDMFTTGANGQYVFTGLQPGEYRLYLKKSGSPLEYISTFDAVLVARHVLGVAQFSNPVSYLGADVNHSGTITTYDIALMRRLILGIDTDFPDGAAKGSWRFIPQGWIPQNPNNPLPELAGNYFPVQLNAGANTFNWTGIKIGNVN
;
A
#
# COMPACT_ATOMS: atom_id res chain seq x y z
N MET A 1 22.73 27.36 69.37
CA MET A 1 22.30 27.92 68.06
C MET A 1 22.61 26.89 66.99
N LYS A 2 21.61 26.25 66.37
CA LYS A 2 21.81 25.18 65.37
C LYS A 2 21.91 25.81 63.98
N LYS A 3 23.02 25.56 63.27
CA LYS A 3 23.23 25.97 61.87
C LYS A 3 22.52 24.98 60.93
N TYR A 4 21.60 25.47 60.12
CA TYR A 4 21.03 24.70 59.00
C TYR A 4 21.83 25.04 57.73
N TRP A 5 22.30 24.01 57.03
CA TRP A 5 22.87 24.13 55.70
C TRP A 5 21.75 23.92 54.67
N ILE A 6 21.50 24.93 53.85
CA ILE A 6 20.59 24.84 52.71
C ILE A 6 21.40 24.26 51.56
N PHE A 7 21.12 23.01 51.17
CA PHE A 7 21.58 22.45 49.91
C PHE A 7 20.67 22.97 48.80
N PHE A 8 21.21 23.81 47.91
CA PHE A 8 20.58 24.07 46.62
C PHE A 8 20.77 22.84 45.74
N ILE A 9 19.71 22.05 45.57
CA ILE A 9 19.63 21.08 44.47
C ILE A 9 19.24 21.88 43.23
N THR A 10 20.20 22.09 42.33
CA THR A 10 19.91 22.56 40.98
C THR A 10 19.21 21.42 40.24
N LEU A 11 17.89 21.50 40.10
CA LEU A 11 17.14 20.58 39.25
C LEU A 11 17.53 20.91 37.79
N PHE A 12 18.41 20.11 37.20
CA PHE A 12 18.58 20.12 35.74
C PHE A 12 17.30 19.54 35.16
N ALA A 13 16.40 20.40 34.68
CA ALA A 13 15.38 19.99 33.72
C ALA A 13 16.11 19.68 32.41
N GLY A 14 16.75 18.51 32.33
CA GLY A 14 17.04 17.92 31.03
C GLY A 14 15.69 17.79 30.34
N SER A 15 15.48 18.54 29.27
CA SER A 15 14.32 18.34 28.42
C SER A 15 14.30 16.86 28.04
N LEU A 16 13.27 16.11 28.45
CA LEU A 16 12.95 14.86 27.77
C LEU A 16 12.68 15.27 26.32
N SER A 17 13.66 15.11 25.44
CA SER A 17 13.35 15.08 24.02
C SER A 17 12.39 13.91 23.83
N ALA A 18 11.15 14.18 23.48
CA ALA A 18 10.24 13.14 22.99
C ALA A 18 10.99 12.40 21.90
N GLN A 19 11.24 11.11 22.10
CA GLN A 19 12.04 10.33 21.17
C GLN A 19 11.20 10.18 19.89
N GLN A 20 11.63 10.87 18.83
CA GLN A 20 10.90 10.92 17.57
C GLN A 20 11.01 9.59 16.82
N ALA A 21 10.05 9.34 15.94
CA ALA A 21 10.02 8.24 15.00
C ALA A 21 10.24 8.77 13.58
N ASP A 22 11.00 8.03 12.80
CA ASP A 22 11.09 8.21 11.36
C ASP A 22 10.50 6.97 10.70
N LEU A 23 9.82 7.18 9.57
CA LEU A 23 9.21 6.14 8.76
C LEU A 23 9.76 6.24 7.34
N ASN A 24 10.34 5.16 6.84
CA ASN A 24 10.84 5.08 5.47
C ASN A 24 10.46 3.75 4.82
N GLY A 25 10.69 3.65 3.52
CA GLY A 25 10.52 2.40 2.80
C GLY A 25 10.78 2.55 1.31
N THR A 26 10.74 1.42 0.62
CA THR A 26 10.75 1.35 -0.84
C THR A 26 9.46 0.75 -1.38
N ILE A 27 9.14 1.08 -2.62
CA ILE A 27 8.00 0.52 -3.34
C ILE A 27 8.51 -0.03 -4.67
N ALA A 28 8.31 -1.32 -4.89
CA ALA A 28 8.73 -2.02 -6.11
C ALA A 28 7.57 -2.76 -6.77
N SER A 29 7.61 -2.87 -8.09
CA SER A 29 6.61 -3.56 -8.90
C SER A 29 6.66 -5.08 -8.69
N SER A 30 5.51 -5.75 -8.65
CA SER A 30 5.46 -7.22 -8.65
C SER A 30 5.87 -7.85 -9.98
N ILE A 31 5.93 -7.06 -11.05
CA ILE A 31 6.15 -7.54 -12.42
C ILE A 31 7.64 -7.84 -12.65
N ASP A 32 8.51 -6.90 -12.30
CA ASP A 32 9.94 -6.91 -12.61
C ASP A 32 10.84 -6.51 -11.43
N ALA A 33 10.25 -6.30 -10.24
CA ALA A 33 10.92 -5.79 -9.05
C ALA A 33 11.58 -4.41 -9.24
N ALA A 34 11.19 -3.66 -10.28
CA ALA A 34 11.67 -2.30 -10.49
C ALA A 34 11.08 -1.34 -9.46
N ASP A 35 11.88 -0.37 -9.03
CA ASP A 35 11.44 0.72 -8.16
C ASP A 35 10.33 1.56 -8.82
N MET A 36 9.32 1.93 -8.05
CA MET A 36 8.13 2.61 -8.56
C MET A 36 8.16 4.11 -8.26
N GLU A 37 8.32 4.93 -9.29
CA GLU A 37 8.18 6.39 -9.23
C GLU A 37 6.70 6.81 -9.22
N GLY A 38 6.40 7.96 -8.61
CA GLY A 38 5.09 8.60 -8.68
C GLY A 38 4.00 7.85 -7.91
N VAL A 39 4.38 7.09 -6.88
CA VAL A 39 3.43 6.53 -5.92
C VAL A 39 3.20 7.59 -4.85
N GLU A 40 1.94 7.99 -4.67
CA GLU A 40 1.47 8.85 -3.59
C GLU A 40 1.33 8.00 -2.33
N VAL A 41 2.06 8.37 -1.28
CA VAL A 41 2.03 7.77 0.05
C VAL A 41 1.49 8.82 1.00
N GLU A 42 0.29 8.62 1.50
CA GLU A 42 -0.34 9.47 2.50
C GLU A 42 -0.26 8.80 3.87
N LEU A 43 0.30 9.53 4.84
CA LEU A 43 0.39 9.12 6.23
C LEU A 43 -0.72 9.81 7.02
N ARG A 44 -1.56 9.02 7.69
CA ARG A 44 -2.61 9.52 8.61
C ARG A 44 -2.38 9.03 10.03
N ASP A 45 -2.83 9.81 11.00
CA ASP A 45 -2.86 9.41 12.41
C ASP A 45 -4.00 8.40 12.70
N ALA A 46 -4.11 7.93 13.94
CA ALA A 46 -5.16 7.01 14.37
C ALA A 46 -6.58 7.60 14.26
N GLN A 47 -6.72 8.94 14.22
CA GLN A 47 -7.99 9.66 14.04
C GLN A 47 -8.32 9.92 12.55
N ASP A 48 -7.51 9.40 11.63
CA ASP A 48 -7.61 9.58 10.18
C ASP A 48 -7.37 11.02 9.71
N ASN A 49 -6.63 11.83 10.48
CA ASN A 49 -6.13 13.12 9.99
C ASN A 49 -4.86 12.91 9.18
N THR A 50 -4.76 13.58 8.03
CA THR A 50 -3.51 13.62 7.24
C THR A 50 -2.41 14.29 8.05
N VAL A 51 -1.33 13.54 8.28
CA VAL A 51 -0.12 14.01 8.96
C VAL A 51 0.85 14.56 7.93
N ASP A 52 1.09 13.80 6.86
CA ASP A 52 1.99 14.19 5.78
C ASP A 52 1.70 13.38 4.51
N MET A 53 2.24 13.83 3.38
CA MET A 53 2.17 13.14 2.09
C MET A 53 3.54 13.14 1.40
N PHE A 54 3.87 12.03 0.78
CA PHE A 54 5.11 11.87 0.03
C PHE A 54 4.82 11.26 -1.36
N THR A 55 5.51 11.72 -2.39
CA THR A 55 5.47 11.09 -3.73
C THR A 55 6.83 10.49 -4.04
N THR A 56 6.87 9.19 -4.33
CA THR A 56 8.14 8.50 -4.61
C THR A 56 8.84 9.03 -5.86
N GLY A 57 10.17 9.12 -5.81
CA GLY A 57 11.01 9.40 -6.98
C GLY A 57 11.43 8.12 -7.72
N ALA A 58 12.35 8.24 -8.67
CA ALA A 58 12.86 7.14 -9.49
C ALA A 58 13.48 5.95 -8.72
N ASN A 59 13.85 6.14 -7.46
CA ASN A 59 14.37 5.09 -6.58
C ASN A 59 13.28 4.41 -5.73
N GLY A 60 12.00 4.74 -5.95
CA GLY A 60 10.87 4.13 -5.26
C GLY A 60 10.81 4.41 -3.75
N GLN A 61 11.64 5.31 -3.24
CA GLN A 61 11.74 5.58 -1.80
C GLN A 61 10.72 6.61 -1.35
N TYR A 62 10.24 6.44 -0.12
CA TYR A 62 9.50 7.46 0.62
C TYR A 62 10.05 7.62 2.04
N VAL A 63 9.87 8.81 2.62
CA VAL A 63 10.33 9.11 3.98
C VAL A 63 9.44 10.14 4.66
N PHE A 64 9.15 9.90 5.94
CA PHE A 64 8.51 10.80 6.88
C PHE A 64 9.39 10.88 8.13
N THR A 65 9.69 12.08 8.60
CA THR A 65 10.60 12.28 9.74
C THR A 65 9.94 13.06 10.86
N GLY A 66 10.46 12.90 12.07
CA GLY A 66 10.03 13.69 13.22
C GLY A 66 8.62 13.40 13.71
N LEU A 67 8.13 12.18 13.48
CA LEU A 67 6.83 11.71 13.93
C LEU A 67 6.86 11.39 15.43
N GLN A 68 5.69 11.39 16.07
CA GLN A 68 5.58 10.83 17.41
C GLN A 68 5.43 9.30 17.30
N PRO A 69 6.04 8.51 18.20
CA PRO A 69 5.74 7.08 18.27
C PRO A 69 4.24 6.86 18.52
N GLY A 70 3.62 5.93 17.79
CA GLY A 70 2.18 5.73 17.85
C GLY A 70 1.61 4.92 16.68
N GLU A 71 0.29 4.82 16.65
CA GLU A 71 -0.45 4.17 15.57
C GLU A 71 -0.70 5.15 14.42
N TYR A 72 -0.42 4.70 13.20
CA TYR A 72 -0.63 5.44 11.96
C TYR A 72 -1.25 4.55 10.90
N ARG A 73 -1.72 5.16 9.82
CA ARG A 73 -2.25 4.48 8.63
C ARG A 73 -1.53 4.99 7.39
N LEU A 74 -1.13 4.06 6.53
CA LEU A 74 -0.57 4.37 5.22
C LEU A 74 -1.61 4.10 4.14
N TYR A 75 -1.84 5.11 3.32
CA TYR A 75 -2.64 5.03 2.10
C TYR A 75 -1.67 5.17 0.92
N LEU A 76 -1.71 4.23 -0.01
CA LEU A 76 -0.85 4.22 -1.17
C LEU A 76 -1.71 4.27 -2.43
N LYS A 77 -1.36 5.16 -3.35
CA LYS A 77 -2.06 5.32 -4.62
C LYS A 77 -1.06 5.59 -5.73
N LYS A 78 -1.27 4.94 -6.87
CA LYS A 78 -0.59 5.32 -8.11
C LYS A 78 -1.59 5.44 -9.24
N SER A 79 -1.72 6.66 -9.73
CA SER A 79 -2.44 6.95 -10.96
C SER A 79 -1.55 6.64 -12.17
N GLY A 80 -2.16 6.34 -13.30
CA GLY A 80 -1.45 5.96 -14.53
C GLY A 80 -2.36 5.16 -15.44
N SER A 81 -1.92 4.95 -16.68
CA SER A 81 -2.74 4.22 -17.66
C SER A 81 -3.03 2.81 -17.15
N PRO A 82 -4.30 2.42 -16.99
CA PRO A 82 -4.65 1.09 -16.52
C PRO A 82 -4.26 0.03 -17.55
N LEU A 83 -4.22 0.36 -18.85
CA LEU A 83 -3.82 -0.57 -19.92
C LEU A 83 -2.36 -0.99 -19.89
N GLU A 84 -1.49 -0.26 -19.20
CA GLU A 84 -0.10 -0.69 -19.03
C GLU A 84 -0.05 -2.07 -18.38
N TYR A 85 0.66 -3.00 -19.00
CA TYR A 85 0.81 -4.40 -18.53
C TYR A 85 -0.47 -5.25 -18.54
N ILE A 86 -1.55 -4.79 -19.17
CA ILE A 86 -2.76 -5.60 -19.39
C ILE A 86 -2.81 -6.09 -20.84
N SER A 87 -3.10 -7.37 -21.01
CA SER A 87 -3.29 -8.00 -22.30
C SER A 87 -4.63 -8.76 -22.38
N THR A 88 -5.01 -9.17 -23.58
CA THR A 88 -6.13 -10.12 -23.74
C THR A 88 -5.88 -11.46 -23.08
N PHE A 89 -4.61 -11.84 -22.86
CA PHE A 89 -4.26 -13.08 -22.18
C PHE A 89 -4.63 -13.03 -20.69
N ASP A 90 -4.49 -11.88 -20.03
CA ASP A 90 -4.92 -11.70 -18.63
C ASP A 90 -6.42 -11.97 -18.48
N ALA A 91 -7.24 -11.40 -19.36
CA ALA A 91 -8.69 -11.65 -19.36
C ALA A 91 -9.04 -13.13 -19.60
N VAL A 92 -8.22 -13.86 -20.37
CA VAL A 92 -8.38 -15.31 -20.57
C VAL A 92 -8.02 -16.09 -19.30
N LEU A 93 -6.97 -15.69 -18.59
CA LEU A 93 -6.59 -16.32 -17.31
C LEU A 93 -7.67 -16.11 -16.25
N VAL A 94 -8.23 -14.91 -16.13
CA VAL A 94 -9.38 -14.64 -15.25
C VAL A 94 -10.58 -15.51 -15.64
N ALA A 95 -10.89 -15.62 -16.95
CA ALA A 95 -11.97 -16.49 -17.41
C ALA A 95 -11.77 -17.97 -17.04
N ARG A 96 -10.55 -18.48 -17.18
CA ARG A 96 -10.21 -19.86 -16.81
C ARG A 96 -10.36 -20.11 -15.31
N HIS A 97 -10.02 -19.12 -14.48
CA HIS A 97 -10.22 -19.16 -13.04
C HIS A 97 -11.72 -19.20 -12.68
N VAL A 98 -12.51 -18.27 -13.20
CA VAL A 98 -13.96 -18.17 -12.94
C VAL A 98 -14.70 -19.45 -13.38
N LEU A 99 -14.25 -20.08 -14.47
CA LEU A 99 -14.82 -21.35 -14.97
C LEU A 99 -14.30 -22.60 -14.24
N GLY A 100 -13.36 -22.46 -13.30
CA GLY A 100 -12.74 -23.59 -12.60
C GLY A 100 -11.83 -24.46 -13.47
N VAL A 101 -11.48 -24.00 -14.67
CA VAL A 101 -10.61 -24.73 -15.63
C VAL A 101 -9.15 -24.68 -15.19
N ALA A 102 -8.71 -23.56 -14.63
CA ALA A 102 -7.38 -23.41 -14.05
C ALA A 102 -7.39 -22.34 -12.96
N GLN A 103 -6.86 -22.67 -11.79
CA GLN A 103 -6.66 -21.71 -10.70
C GLN A 103 -5.44 -20.82 -10.97
N PHE A 104 -5.38 -19.66 -10.34
CA PHE A 104 -4.17 -18.83 -10.35
C PHE A 104 -3.02 -19.55 -9.63
N SER A 105 -1.80 -19.35 -10.11
CA SER A 105 -0.59 -19.97 -9.55
C SER A 105 -0.06 -19.25 -8.32
N ASN A 106 -0.44 -17.98 -8.13
CA ASN A 106 0.02 -17.16 -7.02
C ASN A 106 -1.13 -16.28 -6.48
N PRO A 107 -1.07 -15.84 -5.21
CA PRO A 107 -2.12 -15.01 -4.61
C PRO A 107 -2.26 -13.63 -5.25
N VAL A 108 -1.17 -13.06 -5.76
CA VAL A 108 -1.15 -11.71 -6.35
C VAL A 108 -2.02 -11.62 -7.60
N SER A 109 -2.13 -12.70 -8.39
CA SER A 109 -3.04 -12.77 -9.53
C SER A 109 -4.51 -12.56 -9.14
N TYR A 110 -4.92 -12.93 -7.91
CA TYR A 110 -6.28 -12.65 -7.43
C TYR A 110 -6.51 -11.14 -7.26
N LEU A 111 -5.49 -10.41 -6.79
CA LEU A 111 -5.55 -8.96 -6.57
C LEU A 111 -5.62 -8.21 -7.90
N GLY A 112 -4.86 -8.68 -8.90
CA GLY A 112 -4.94 -8.15 -10.26
C GLY A 112 -6.27 -8.45 -10.95
N ALA A 113 -6.88 -9.60 -10.66
CA ALA A 113 -8.13 -10.03 -11.31
C ALA A 113 -9.40 -9.28 -10.85
N ASP A 114 -9.42 -8.78 -9.61
CA ASP A 114 -10.52 -7.98 -9.04
C ASP A 114 -10.41 -6.51 -9.46
N VAL A 115 -10.72 -6.25 -10.74
CA VAL A 115 -10.44 -4.96 -11.38
C VAL A 115 -11.34 -3.82 -10.90
N ASN A 116 -12.50 -4.15 -10.36
CA ASN A 116 -13.43 -3.21 -9.77
C ASN A 116 -13.36 -3.15 -8.23
N HIS A 117 -12.37 -3.79 -7.61
CA HIS A 117 -12.19 -3.77 -6.15
C HIS A 117 -13.42 -4.24 -5.35
N SER A 118 -14.21 -5.15 -5.92
CA SER A 118 -15.40 -5.70 -5.27
C SER A 118 -15.08 -6.72 -4.18
N GLY A 119 -13.84 -7.22 -4.15
CA GLY A 119 -13.44 -8.33 -3.29
C GLY A 119 -13.86 -9.70 -3.81
N THR A 120 -14.38 -9.78 -5.04
CA THR A 120 -14.78 -11.02 -5.72
C THR A 120 -14.30 -11.02 -7.16
N ILE A 121 -14.01 -12.20 -7.71
CA ILE A 121 -13.60 -12.35 -9.11
C ILE A 121 -14.73 -13.03 -9.87
N THR A 122 -15.29 -12.30 -10.83
CA THR A 122 -16.51 -12.70 -11.53
C THR A 122 -16.39 -12.50 -13.04
N THR A 123 -17.44 -12.86 -13.77
CA THR A 123 -17.54 -12.54 -15.20
C THR A 123 -17.62 -11.04 -15.47
N TYR A 124 -17.97 -10.23 -14.46
CA TYR A 124 -18.01 -8.78 -14.60
C TYR A 124 -16.60 -8.19 -14.74
N ASP A 125 -15.63 -8.69 -13.99
CA ASP A 125 -14.22 -8.29 -14.10
C ASP A 125 -13.68 -8.53 -15.52
N ILE A 126 -14.02 -9.69 -16.10
CA ILE A 126 -13.66 -10.03 -17.49
C ILE A 126 -14.27 -9.03 -18.48
N ALA A 127 -15.53 -8.63 -18.27
CA ALA A 127 -16.20 -7.66 -19.13
C ALA A 127 -15.53 -6.28 -19.03
N LEU A 128 -15.17 -5.84 -17.82
CA LEU A 128 -14.46 -4.58 -17.60
C LEU A 128 -13.08 -4.59 -18.25
N MET A 129 -12.31 -5.66 -18.09
CA MET A 129 -11.01 -5.82 -18.77
C MET A 129 -11.15 -5.73 -20.29
N ARG A 130 -12.16 -6.39 -20.88
CA ARG A 130 -12.41 -6.32 -22.32
C ARG A 130 -12.79 -4.92 -22.78
N ARG A 131 -13.65 -4.22 -22.03
CA ARG A 131 -14.03 -2.84 -22.35
C ARG A 131 -12.82 -1.91 -22.34
N LEU A 132 -11.94 -2.07 -21.35
CA LEU A 132 -10.68 -1.33 -21.28
C LEU A 132 -9.77 -1.64 -22.47
N ILE A 133 -9.51 -2.91 -22.77
CA ILE A 133 -8.63 -3.35 -23.88
C ILE A 133 -9.14 -2.85 -25.24
N LEU A 134 -10.46 -2.82 -25.42
CA LEU A 134 -11.10 -2.35 -26.65
C LEU A 134 -11.19 -0.82 -26.74
N GLY A 135 -10.73 -0.08 -25.73
CA GLY A 135 -10.80 1.37 -25.65
C GLY A 135 -12.22 1.91 -25.50
N ILE A 136 -13.16 1.08 -25.06
CA ILE A 136 -14.53 1.49 -24.74
C ILE A 136 -14.52 2.30 -23.45
N ASP A 137 -13.75 1.83 -22.46
CA ASP A 137 -13.45 2.57 -21.23
C ASP A 137 -11.98 2.95 -21.21
N THR A 138 -11.67 4.10 -20.61
CA THR A 138 -10.29 4.55 -20.40
C THR A 138 -9.76 4.18 -19.02
N ASP A 139 -10.64 3.75 -18.11
CA ASP A 139 -10.29 3.31 -16.76
C ASP A 139 -11.27 2.27 -16.21
N PHE A 140 -10.85 1.55 -15.18
CA PHE A 140 -11.72 0.71 -14.39
C PHE A 140 -12.65 1.57 -13.51
N PRO A 141 -13.81 1.05 -13.06
CA PRO A 141 -14.82 1.85 -12.35
C PRO A 141 -14.30 2.67 -11.15
N ASP A 142 -13.31 2.13 -10.43
CA ASP A 142 -12.74 2.76 -9.23
C ASP A 142 -11.33 3.34 -9.45
N GLY A 143 -10.81 3.32 -10.68
CA GLY A 143 -9.41 3.67 -10.98
C GLY A 143 -9.05 5.12 -10.63
N ALA A 144 -9.98 6.07 -10.81
CA ALA A 144 -9.78 7.45 -10.40
C ALA A 144 -9.62 7.61 -8.87
N ALA A 145 -10.35 6.82 -8.08
CA ALA A 145 -10.32 6.87 -6.63
C ALA A 145 -9.14 6.09 -6.06
N LYS A 146 -8.95 4.84 -6.52
CA LYS A 146 -8.01 3.85 -5.97
C LYS A 146 -6.68 3.75 -6.73
N GLY A 147 -6.58 4.35 -7.91
CA GLY A 147 -5.43 4.20 -8.81
C GLY A 147 -5.51 2.93 -9.67
N SER A 148 -4.53 2.75 -10.54
CA SER A 148 -4.40 1.56 -11.40
C SER A 148 -3.48 0.49 -10.82
N TRP A 149 -3.07 0.67 -9.56
CA TRP A 149 -2.19 -0.21 -8.80
C TRP A 149 -2.74 -0.42 -7.40
N ARG A 150 -2.61 -1.64 -6.88
CA ARG A 150 -2.85 -2.00 -5.49
C ARG A 150 -1.52 -2.26 -4.80
N PHE A 151 -1.42 -1.96 -3.51
CA PHE A 151 -0.18 -2.15 -2.76
C PHE A 151 -0.38 -3.16 -1.65
N ILE A 152 0.65 -3.96 -1.39
CA ILE A 152 0.74 -4.91 -0.27
C ILE A 152 2.12 -4.78 0.38
N PRO A 153 2.28 -5.09 1.67
CA PRO A 153 3.60 -5.12 2.30
C PRO A 153 4.52 -6.10 1.55
N GLN A 154 5.80 -5.75 1.43
CA GLN A 154 6.79 -6.64 0.83
C GLN A 154 6.88 -7.92 1.65
N GLY A 155 6.79 -9.08 0.99
CA GLY A 155 6.78 -10.38 1.67
C GLY A 155 5.43 -10.74 2.31
N TRP A 156 4.35 -10.04 1.98
CA TRP A 156 3.00 -10.41 2.41
C TRP A 156 2.64 -11.84 2.01
N ILE A 157 2.14 -12.60 2.99
CA ILE A 157 1.64 -13.97 2.83
C ILE A 157 0.19 -13.95 3.29
N PRO A 158 -0.80 -14.17 2.41
CA PRO A 158 -2.20 -14.20 2.80
C PRO A 158 -2.50 -15.42 3.67
N GLN A 159 -3.48 -15.28 4.57
CA GLN A 159 -4.01 -16.38 5.37
C GLN A 159 -4.68 -17.43 4.47
N ASN A 160 -5.37 -16.99 3.42
CA ASN A 160 -5.91 -17.86 2.39
C ASN A 160 -5.32 -17.55 1.01
N PRO A 161 -4.27 -18.27 0.56
CA PRO A 161 -3.66 -18.08 -0.75
C PRO A 161 -4.60 -18.24 -1.94
N ASN A 162 -5.70 -18.98 -1.78
CA ASN A 162 -6.69 -19.22 -2.85
C ASN A 162 -7.89 -18.26 -2.79
N ASN A 163 -7.95 -17.39 -1.78
CA ASN A 163 -8.94 -16.32 -1.70
C ASN A 163 -8.42 -15.18 -0.80
N PRO A 164 -7.44 -14.40 -1.27
CA PRO A 164 -6.76 -13.42 -0.44
C PRO A 164 -7.44 -12.04 -0.42
N LEU A 165 -8.43 -11.80 -1.31
CA LEU A 165 -9.09 -10.51 -1.47
C LEU A 165 -9.75 -9.96 -0.20
N PRO A 166 -10.41 -10.77 0.66
CA PRO A 166 -11.03 -10.26 1.88
C PRO A 166 -10.05 -9.59 2.86
N GLU A 167 -8.78 -9.98 2.82
CA GLU A 167 -7.72 -9.39 3.68
C GLU A 167 -7.36 -7.96 3.27
N LEU A 168 -7.71 -7.56 2.05
CA LEU A 168 -7.37 -6.26 1.43
C LEU A 168 -8.61 -5.39 1.18
N ALA A 169 -9.72 -5.66 1.88
CA ALA A 169 -10.93 -4.85 1.76
C ALA A 169 -10.77 -3.40 2.27
N GLY A 170 -9.72 -3.14 3.06
CA GLY A 170 -9.37 -1.80 3.53
C GLY A 170 -8.66 -0.95 2.46
N ASN A 171 -8.78 0.38 2.58
CA ASN A 171 -8.05 1.34 1.72
C ASN A 171 -6.68 1.74 2.28
N TYR A 172 -6.30 1.20 3.46
CA TYR A 172 -5.08 1.56 4.17
C TYR A 172 -4.43 0.36 4.84
N PHE A 173 -3.17 0.54 5.22
CA PHE A 173 -2.43 -0.38 6.06
C PHE A 173 -2.10 0.27 7.42
N PRO A 174 -2.49 -0.35 8.54
CA PRO A 174 -2.10 0.14 9.86
C PRO A 174 -0.61 -0.11 10.10
N VAL A 175 0.08 0.86 10.67
CA VAL A 175 1.48 0.76 11.08
C VAL A 175 1.68 1.29 12.49
N GLN A 176 2.51 0.58 13.27
CA GLN A 176 2.93 1.02 14.60
C GLN A 176 4.34 1.59 14.49
N LEU A 177 4.50 2.86 14.87
CA LEU A 177 5.80 3.51 14.89
C LEU A 177 6.41 3.43 16.29
N ASN A 178 7.65 2.95 16.34
CA ASN A 178 8.50 3.02 17.51
C ASN A 178 9.45 4.21 17.39
N ALA A 179 10.01 4.64 18.52
CA ALA A 179 11.03 5.68 18.48
C ALA A 179 12.27 5.22 17.68
N GLY A 180 12.84 6.13 16.88
CA GLY A 180 13.88 5.82 15.91
C GLY A 180 13.34 5.44 14.53
N ALA A 181 14.12 4.68 13.77
CA ALA A 181 13.79 4.33 12.39
C ALA A 181 12.83 3.14 12.30
N ASN A 182 11.78 3.30 11.49
CA ASN A 182 10.84 2.26 11.13
C ASN A 182 10.85 2.12 9.59
N THR A 183 10.95 0.89 9.10
CA THR A 183 11.02 0.61 7.66
C THR A 183 9.87 -0.28 7.22
N PHE A 184 9.12 0.17 6.21
CA PHE A 184 7.99 -0.57 5.63
C PHE A 184 8.11 -0.56 4.10
N ASN A 185 8.43 -1.71 3.51
CA ASN A 185 8.53 -1.83 2.06
C ASN A 185 7.23 -2.36 1.46
N TRP A 186 6.97 -2.03 0.21
CA TRP A 186 5.74 -2.37 -0.50
C TRP A 186 6.01 -3.03 -1.83
N THR A 187 5.09 -3.92 -2.20
CA THR A 187 4.98 -4.46 -3.56
C THR A 187 3.73 -3.88 -4.22
N GLY A 188 3.91 -3.23 -5.36
CA GLY A 188 2.82 -2.72 -6.21
C GLY A 188 2.34 -3.79 -7.19
N ILE A 189 1.04 -4.03 -7.20
CA ILE A 189 0.33 -4.98 -8.05
C ILE A 189 -0.47 -4.21 -9.09
N LYS A 190 -0.23 -4.46 -10.37
CA LYS A 190 -1.00 -3.82 -11.43
C LYS A 190 -2.40 -4.41 -11.50
N ILE A 191 -3.43 -3.57 -11.38
CA ILE A 191 -4.81 -4.01 -11.55
C ILE A 191 -5.03 -4.44 -13.00
N GLY A 192 -5.59 -5.63 -13.20
CA GLY A 192 -5.83 -6.26 -14.50
C GLY A 192 -4.67 -7.09 -15.05
N ASN A 193 -3.49 -7.06 -14.43
CA ASN A 193 -2.38 -7.95 -14.77
C ASN A 193 -2.42 -9.18 -13.85
N VAL A 194 -2.44 -10.40 -14.42
CA VAL A 194 -2.60 -11.65 -13.64
C VAL A 194 -1.59 -12.74 -14.01
N ASN A 195 -0.65 -12.45 -14.90
CA ASN A 195 0.39 -13.37 -15.37
C ASN A 195 1.79 -13.04 -14.86
#